data_AF-A0A2R6G483-F1
#
_entry.id   AF-A0A2R6G483-F1
#
_cell.length_a   1.000
_cell.length_b   1.000
_cell.length_c   1.000
_cell.angle_alpha   90.00
_cell.angle_beta   90.00
_cell.angle_gamma   90.00
#
_symmetry.space_group_name_H-M   'P 1'
#
loop_
_entity.id
_entity.type
_entity.pdbx_description
1 polymer ?
#
loop_
_entity_poly.entity_id
_entity_poly.type
_entity_poly.pdbx_seq_one_letter_code
_entity_poly.pdbx_strand_id
1 'polypeptide(L)'
;MSDPDRDPGLPPGDPEDAPIVTCSRCDREWNLEYELEELRAGNRALEQFALDHQRHTGHYPDDTSPWLATCRHCPAGEAFLAERPARRGAETHARHTHHGVTLEHASTDEDENEMEASETIIEPDTE
;
A
#
# COMPACT_ATOMS: atom_id res chain seq x y z
N MET A 1 27.49 -18.62 -36.82
CA MET A 1 27.88 -18.29 -35.43
C MET A 1 26.57 -17.95 -34.73
N SER A 2 26.09 -18.87 -33.90
CA SER A 2 24.84 -18.73 -33.16
C SER A 2 25.23 -18.65 -31.69
N ASP A 3 24.86 -17.55 -31.06
CA ASP A 3 25.19 -17.19 -29.69
C ASP A 3 24.46 -18.14 -28.70
N PRO A 4 25.15 -18.98 -27.91
CA PRO A 4 24.53 -19.94 -27.00
C PRO A 4 24.10 -19.34 -25.65
N ASP A 5 24.23 -18.02 -25.46
CA ASP A 5 23.91 -17.31 -24.21
C ASP A 5 22.52 -16.62 -24.23
N ARG A 6 21.66 -16.94 -25.21
CA ARG A 6 20.25 -16.55 -25.11
C ARG A 6 19.56 -17.49 -24.12
N ASP A 7 19.61 -17.09 -22.85
CA ASP A 7 18.75 -17.60 -21.79
C ASP A 7 17.33 -17.78 -22.36
N PRO A 8 16.82 -19.02 -22.47
CA PRO A 8 15.46 -19.24 -22.93
C PRO A 8 14.59 -18.79 -21.77
N GLY A 9 14.18 -17.52 -21.85
CA GLY A 9 13.46 -16.81 -20.80
C GLY A 9 12.45 -17.73 -20.13
N LEU A 10 12.49 -17.71 -18.79
CA LEU A 10 11.47 -18.31 -17.96
C LEU A 10 10.10 -18.11 -18.65
N PRO A 11 9.25 -19.14 -18.69
CA PRO A 11 7.87 -18.91 -19.12
C PRO A 11 7.34 -17.71 -18.32
N PRO A 12 6.58 -16.79 -18.95
CA PRO A 12 5.84 -15.82 -18.16
C PRO A 12 5.09 -16.61 -17.11
N GLY A 13 5.12 -16.14 -15.86
CA GLY A 13 4.39 -16.81 -14.79
C GLY A 13 2.95 -17.01 -15.26
N ASP A 14 2.34 -18.17 -14.98
CA ASP A 14 0.98 -18.41 -15.45
C ASP A 14 0.10 -17.19 -15.08
N PRO A 15 -0.66 -16.58 -16.02
CA PRO A 15 -1.53 -15.44 -15.75
C PRO A 15 -2.53 -15.71 -14.62
N GLU A 16 -2.77 -16.99 -14.35
CA GLU A 16 -3.66 -17.51 -13.31
C GLU A 16 -3.07 -17.38 -11.89
N ASP A 17 -1.75 -17.17 -11.74
CA ASP A 17 -1.06 -16.97 -10.46
C ASP A 17 -0.86 -15.49 -10.09
N ALA A 18 -1.20 -14.58 -11.00
CA ALA A 18 -1.13 -13.15 -10.73
C ALA A 18 -2.30 -12.69 -9.84
N PRO A 19 -2.05 -11.82 -8.84
CA PRO A 19 -3.09 -11.30 -7.98
C PRO A 19 -4.08 -10.48 -8.81
N ILE A 20 -5.37 -10.76 -8.59
CA ILE A 20 -6.48 -10.02 -9.20
C ILE A 20 -6.93 -8.96 -8.21
N VAL A 21 -7.01 -7.72 -8.68
CA VAL A 21 -7.54 -6.59 -7.92
C VAL A 21 -8.92 -6.26 -8.46
N THR A 22 -9.91 -6.20 -7.57
CA THR A 22 -11.29 -5.83 -7.92
C THR A 22 -11.62 -4.45 -7.35
N CYS A 23 -12.43 -3.69 -8.06
CA CYS A 23 -12.99 -2.44 -7.54
C CYS A 23 -14.46 -2.33 -7.93
N SER A 24 -15.32 -2.61 -6.97
CA SER A 24 -16.78 -2.52 -7.04
C SER A 24 -17.23 -1.11 -7.41
N ARG A 25 -16.53 -0.06 -6.95
CA ARG A 25 -16.83 1.34 -7.29
C ARG A 25 -16.56 1.71 -8.74
N CYS A 26 -15.60 1.02 -9.38
CA CYS A 26 -15.28 1.19 -10.80
C CYS A 26 -15.92 0.13 -11.70
N ASP A 27 -16.62 -0.85 -11.10
CA ASP A 27 -17.14 -2.05 -11.78
C ASP A 27 -16.08 -2.71 -12.67
N ARG A 28 -14.86 -2.87 -12.14
CA ARG A 28 -13.72 -3.38 -12.92
C ARG A 28 -12.79 -4.24 -12.09
N GLU A 29 -12.16 -5.18 -12.79
CA GLU A 29 -11.16 -6.10 -12.26
C GLU A 29 -9.89 -5.98 -13.11
N TRP A 30 -8.73 -6.08 -12.46
CA TRP A 30 -7.42 -6.01 -13.09
C TRP A 30 -6.58 -7.19 -12.65
N ASN A 31 -5.94 -7.85 -13.61
CA ASN A 31 -4.91 -8.84 -13.34
C ASN A 31 -3.55 -8.11 -13.30
N LEU A 32 -2.80 -8.25 -12.19
CA LEU A 32 -1.53 -7.56 -11.97
C LEU A 32 -0.32 -8.22 -12.66
N GLU A 33 -0.52 -9.08 -13.65
CA GLU A 33 0.54 -9.70 -14.45
C GLU A 33 1.48 -8.63 -15.04
N TYR A 34 0.93 -7.57 -15.62
CA TYR A 34 1.73 -6.49 -16.20
C TYR A 34 2.60 -5.78 -15.15
N GLU A 35 2.05 -5.47 -13.98
CA GLU A 35 2.76 -4.84 -12.88
C GLU A 35 3.86 -5.73 -12.29
N LEU A 36 3.63 -7.05 -12.26
CA LEU A 36 4.59 -8.03 -11.75
C LEU A 36 5.72 -8.32 -12.72
N GLU A 37 5.40 -8.52 -14.00
CA GLU A 37 6.36 -8.99 -15.00
C GLU A 37 7.06 -7.84 -15.72
N GLU A 38 6.32 -6.82 -16.15
CA GLU A 38 6.86 -5.69 -16.91
C GLU A 38 7.46 -4.62 -15.98
N LEU A 39 6.74 -4.23 -14.92
CA LEU A 39 7.24 -3.22 -13.97
C LEU A 39 8.16 -3.79 -12.88
N ARG A 40 8.29 -5.13 -12.80
CA ARG A 40 9.09 -5.85 -11.79
C ARG A 40 8.78 -5.38 -10.36
N ALA A 41 7.53 -5.00 -10.09
CA ALA A 41 7.13 -4.48 -8.80
C ALA A 41 7.22 -5.54 -7.69
N GLY A 42 7.23 -6.83 -8.07
CA GLY A 42 7.34 -7.97 -7.16
C GLY A 42 6.27 -7.93 -6.07
N ASN A 43 6.64 -8.21 -4.82
CA ASN A 43 5.73 -8.21 -3.67
C ASN A 43 5.07 -6.84 -3.37
N ARG A 44 5.40 -5.77 -4.12
CA ARG A 44 4.79 -4.43 -3.98
C ARG A 44 3.87 -4.05 -5.15
N ALA A 45 3.59 -4.95 -6.09
CA ALA A 45 2.70 -4.66 -7.21
C ALA A 45 1.31 -4.19 -6.73
N LEU A 46 0.72 -4.89 -5.76
CA LEU A 46 -0.55 -4.51 -5.15
C LEU A 46 -0.50 -3.12 -4.48
N GLU A 47 0.59 -2.84 -3.75
CA GLU A 47 0.81 -1.56 -3.09
C GLU A 47 0.90 -0.40 -4.09
N GLN A 48 1.67 -0.57 -5.16
CA GLN A 48 1.78 0.44 -6.20
C GLN A 48 0.44 0.65 -6.92
N PHE A 49 -0.24 -0.44 -7.29
CA PHE A 49 -1.53 -0.37 -7.97
C PHE A 49 -2.57 0.36 -7.11
N ALA A 50 -2.72 -0.01 -5.84
CA ALA A 50 -3.74 0.60 -5.00
C ALA A 50 -3.47 2.07 -4.70
N LEU A 51 -2.20 2.46 -4.48
CA LEU A 51 -1.83 3.86 -4.30
C LEU A 51 -2.04 4.66 -5.58
N ASP A 52 -1.72 4.10 -6.74
CA ASP A 52 -1.95 4.76 -8.03
C ASP A 52 -3.45 4.89 -8.34
N HIS A 53 -4.22 3.82 -8.12
CA HIS A 53 -5.68 3.81 -8.27
C HIS A 53 -6.33 4.86 -7.37
N GLN A 54 -5.90 4.97 -6.10
CA GLN A 54 -6.38 6.02 -5.19
C GLN A 54 -6.04 7.43 -5.68
N ARG A 55 -4.84 7.64 -6.23
CA ARG A 55 -4.43 8.96 -6.75
C ARG A 55 -5.24 9.38 -7.98
N HIS A 56 -5.67 8.43 -8.80
CA HIS A 56 -6.44 8.71 -10.02
C HIS A 56 -7.95 8.73 -9.79
N THR A 57 -8.46 7.90 -8.88
CA THR A 57 -9.91 7.69 -8.69
C THR A 57 -10.45 8.22 -7.36
N GLY A 58 -9.57 8.59 -6.43
CA GLY A 58 -9.92 9.09 -5.09
C GLY A 58 -10.37 8.02 -4.11
N HIS A 59 -10.28 6.73 -4.45
CA HIS A 59 -10.64 5.61 -3.56
C HIS A 59 -9.69 4.43 -3.74
N TYR A 60 -9.60 3.57 -2.73
CA TYR A 60 -8.85 2.32 -2.83
C TYR A 60 -9.67 1.22 -3.52
N PRO A 61 -9.02 0.23 -4.15
CA PRO A 61 -9.68 -0.98 -4.62
C PRO A 61 -10.35 -1.75 -3.48
N ASP A 62 -11.20 -2.71 -3.82
CA ASP A 62 -11.80 -3.60 -2.83
C ASP A 62 -10.72 -4.38 -2.07
N ASP A 63 -11.07 -4.83 -0.86
CA ASP A 63 -10.17 -5.55 0.06
C ASP A 63 -8.84 -4.84 0.38
N THR A 64 -8.72 -3.57 0.00
CA THR A 64 -7.53 -2.75 0.26
C THR A 64 -7.83 -1.75 1.37
N SER A 65 -7.35 -2.07 2.56
CA SER A 65 -7.42 -1.20 3.74
C SER A 65 -6.03 -0.65 4.05
N PRO A 66 -5.75 0.65 3.79
CA PRO A 66 -4.44 1.22 4.04
C PRO A 66 -4.27 1.56 5.52
N TRP A 67 -3.02 1.53 5.97
CA TRP A 67 -2.56 2.17 7.19
C TRP A 67 -2.28 3.64 6.91
N LEU A 68 -2.96 4.52 7.65
CA LEU A 68 -2.81 5.96 7.59
C LEU A 68 -1.93 6.43 8.74
N ALA A 69 -0.79 7.03 8.41
CA ALA A 69 0.06 7.76 9.34
C ALA A 69 -0.34 9.23 9.32
N THR A 70 -1.07 9.67 10.33
CA THR A 70 -1.61 11.02 10.43
C THR A 70 -0.85 11.83 11.48
N CYS A 71 -0.27 12.95 11.04
CA CYS A 71 0.34 13.92 11.92
C CYS A 71 -0.55 15.17 12.01
N ARG A 72 -0.92 15.58 13.23
CA ARG A 72 -1.76 16.78 13.45
C ARG A 72 -1.09 18.10 13.05
N HIS A 73 0.24 18.09 12.89
CA HIS A 73 1.05 19.26 12.57
C HIS A 73 1.41 19.36 11.08
N CYS A 74 1.21 18.29 10.31
CA CYS A 74 1.53 18.26 8.88
C CYS A 74 0.26 18.20 8.04
N PRO A 75 0.16 19.02 6.98
CA PRO A 75 -1.00 19.00 6.09
C PRO A 75 -1.07 17.74 5.21
N ALA A 76 0.05 17.02 5.08
CA ALA A 76 0.12 15.76 4.36
C ALA A 76 0.24 14.61 5.36
N GLY A 77 -0.76 13.72 5.38
CA GLY A 77 -0.66 12.38 5.94
C GLY A 77 -0.05 11.41 4.91
N GLU A 78 0.38 10.25 5.38
CA GLU A 78 1.01 9.23 4.52
C GLU A 78 0.27 7.90 4.65
N ALA A 79 0.05 7.21 3.52
CA ALA A 79 -0.72 5.97 3.46
C ALA A 79 0.15 4.80 3.01
N PHE A 80 -0.05 3.63 3.62
CA PHE A 80 0.73 2.41 3.39
C PHE A 80 -0.18 1.20 3.32
N LEU A 81 0.13 0.18 2.53
CA LEU A 81 -0.68 -1.05 2.53
C LEU A 81 -0.25 -2.09 3.58
N ALA A 82 0.80 -1.81 4.35
CA ALA A 82 1.26 -2.71 5.40
C ALA A 82 1.66 -1.94 6.66
N GLU A 83 1.31 -2.53 7.81
CA GLU A 83 1.55 -1.93 9.13
C GLU A 83 3.03 -1.61 9.36
N ARG A 84 3.93 -2.55 9.02
CA ARG A 84 5.37 -2.40 9.28
C ARG A 84 5.98 -1.19 8.57
N PRO A 85 5.80 -1.01 7.24
CA PRO A 85 6.15 0.23 6.55
C PRO A 85 5.53 1.47 7.20
N ALA A 86 4.25 1.39 7.57
CA ALA A 86 3.51 2.51 8.15
C ALA A 86 4.08 2.95 9.51
N ARG A 87 4.30 2.00 10.42
CA ARG A 87 4.94 2.21 11.73
C ARG A 87 6.34 2.79 11.58
N ARG A 88 7.17 2.22 10.70
CA ARG A 88 8.52 2.74 10.42
C ARG A 88 8.48 4.17 9.87
N GLY A 89 7.53 4.47 8.98
CA GLY A 89 7.31 5.81 8.45
C GLY A 89 6.94 6.80 9.55
N ALA A 90 5.97 6.44 10.40
CA ALA A 90 5.54 7.23 11.55
C ALA A 90 6.69 7.51 12.53
N GLU A 91 7.46 6.49 12.90
CA GLU A 91 8.65 6.63 13.77
C GLU A 91 9.71 7.55 13.15
N THR A 92 9.96 7.39 11.85
CA THR A 92 10.93 8.22 11.11
C THR A 92 10.47 9.68 11.07
N HIS A 93 9.18 9.91 10.83
CA HIS A 93 8.57 11.23 10.84
C HIS A 93 8.69 11.87 12.21
N ALA A 94 8.26 11.17 13.27
CA ALA A 94 8.34 11.66 14.64
C ALA A 94 9.78 12.01 15.04
N ARG A 95 10.76 11.18 14.69
CA ARG A 95 12.17 11.47 14.97
C ARG A 95 12.67 12.72 14.27
N HIS A 96 12.29 12.95 13.01
CA HIS A 96 12.79 14.09 12.23
C HIS A 96 12.07 15.40 12.53
N THR A 97 10.78 15.34 12.88
CA THR A 97 9.93 16.53 13.06
C THR A 97 9.62 16.82 14.51
N HIS A 98 9.86 15.86 15.42
CA HIS A 98 9.36 15.90 16.80
C HIS A 98 7.83 16.00 16.91
N HIS A 99 7.10 15.68 15.85
CA HIS A 99 5.65 15.66 15.89
C HIS A 99 5.12 14.31 16.37
N GLY A 100 4.00 14.35 17.08
CA GLY A 100 3.20 13.16 17.32
C GLY A 100 2.56 12.65 16.03
N VAL A 101 2.63 11.34 15.82
CA VAL A 101 2.02 10.66 14.67
C VAL A 101 1.14 9.53 15.19
N THR A 102 -0.11 9.52 14.72
CA THR A 102 -1.07 8.45 14.99
C THR A 102 -1.11 7.52 13.79
N LEU A 103 -1.15 6.22 14.06
CA LEU A 103 -1.32 5.20 13.03
C LEU A 103 -2.71 4.62 13.13
N GLU A 104 -3.42 4.58 12.01
CA GLU A 104 -4.80 4.09 11.94
C GLU A 104 -4.93 3.13 10.76
N HIS A 105 -5.55 1.97 10.95
CA HIS A 105 -5.92 1.10 9.85
C HIS A 105 -7.28 1.55 9.30
N ALA A 106 -7.31 2.05 8.07
CA ALA A 106 -8.55 2.43 7.41
C ALA A 106 -9.22 1.17 6.87
N SER A 107 -9.96 0.47 7.73
CA SER A 107 -10.87 -0.59 7.31
C SER A 107 -11.89 0.01 6.35
N THR A 108 -11.99 -0.53 5.13
CA THR A 108 -13.02 -0.12 4.18
C THR A 108 -14.39 -0.45 4.78
N ASP A 109 -15.15 0.58 5.17
CA ASP A 109 -16.38 0.49 5.96
C ASP A 109 -17.37 -0.60 5.50
N GLU A 110 -17.47 -1.70 6.27
CA GLU A 110 -18.72 -2.40 6.66
C GLU A 110 -18.47 -3.21 7.95
N ASP A 111 -17.95 -2.59 9.01
CA ASP A 111 -18.08 -3.16 10.37
C ASP A 111 -18.07 -2.00 11.39
N GLU A 112 -19.27 -1.56 11.79
CA GLU A 112 -19.51 -0.55 12.83
C GLU A 112 -19.09 -1.01 14.25
N ASN A 113 -18.15 -1.94 14.40
CA ASN A 113 -17.75 -2.42 15.72
C ASN A 113 -16.34 -3.02 15.77
N GLU A 114 -15.31 -2.20 15.60
CA GLU A 114 -14.01 -2.43 16.25
C GLU A 114 -13.29 -1.10 16.47
N MET A 115 -13.54 -0.48 17.63
CA MET A 115 -12.82 0.70 18.13
C MET A 115 -11.39 0.34 18.60
N GLU A 116 -10.66 -0.52 17.89
CA GLU A 116 -9.30 -0.93 18.28
C GLU A 116 -8.36 -1.02 17.08
N ALA A 117 -7.80 0.13 16.65
CA ALA A 117 -6.44 0.19 16.09
C ALA A 117 -5.89 1.63 15.97
N SER A 118 -6.39 2.60 16.74
CA SER A 118 -5.74 3.91 16.84
C SER A 118 -4.56 3.80 17.81
N GLU A 119 -3.45 3.24 17.35
CA GLU A 119 -2.22 3.20 18.15
C GLU A 119 -1.49 4.54 17.96
N THR A 120 -1.44 5.34 19.02
CA THR A 120 -0.53 6.51 19.05
C THR A 120 0.87 5.99 19.30
N ILE A 121 1.70 6.01 18.25
CA ILE A 121 3.04 5.41 18.32
C ILE A 121 4.00 6.31 19.09
N ILE A 122 3.85 7.64 18.98
CA ILE A 122 4.75 8.62 19.60
C ILE A 122 3.93 9.84 20.04
N GLU A 123 3.89 10.13 21.34
CA GLU A 123 3.53 11.46 21.84
C GLU A 123 4.77 12.37 21.69
N PRO A 124 4.62 13.62 21.23
CA PRO A 124 5.76 14.54 21.22
C PRO A 124 6.18 14.74 22.68
N ASP A 125 7.48 14.57 22.96
CA ASP A 125 8.08 14.87 24.26
C ASP A 125 7.65 16.28 24.65
N THR A 126 6.64 16.37 25.52
CA THR A 126 6.20 17.63 26.11
C THR A 126 7.09 17.82 27.32
N GLU A 127 8.02 18.77 27.18
CA GLU A 127 9.07 19.18 28.13
C GLU A 127 8.69 19.12 29.63
#